data_AF-A0A972XBH6-F1
#
_entry.id   AF-A0A972XBH6-F1
#
_cell.length_a   1.000
_cell.length_b   1.000
_cell.length_c   1.000
_cell.angle_alpha   90.00
_cell.angle_beta   90.00
_cell.angle_gamma   90.00
#
_symmetry.space_group_name_H-M   'P 1'
#
loop_
_entity.id
_entity.type
_entity.pdbx_description
1 polymer ?
#
loop_
_entity_poly.entity_id
_entity_poly.type
_entity_poly.pdbx_seq_one_letter_code
_entity_poly.pdbx_strand_id
1 'polypeptide(L)'
;MHQSLPDLHWQSGFYELGTDFLTPLHPSPLPSPSLVASSPQVAELIGLDPASFNQQDLIEILSGNHSITLTQPYASVYSGHQFGVWAGQLGDGRAITLGQVEHQQQIFEIQLKGAGKTPYSRMGDGRAVLRSSIREYLCSEAMAGLNIPTTRALAMTASPKQVVRETVETASVVTRVAPSFIRFGHFEHFAT
;
A
#
# COMPACT_ATOMS: atom_id res chain seq x y z
N MET A 1 -11.16 20.82 9.59
CA MET A 1 -11.89 19.71 10.23
C MET A 1 -10.96 18.52 10.18
N HIS A 2 -10.57 17.98 11.32
CA HIS A 2 -9.69 16.83 11.43
C HIS A 2 -10.53 15.57 11.12
N GLN A 3 -10.17 14.81 10.08
CA GLN A 3 -10.95 13.67 9.59
C GLN A 3 -10.30 12.34 9.97
N SER A 4 -11.12 11.32 10.17
CA SER A 4 -10.66 9.93 10.26
C SER A 4 -10.42 9.35 8.85
N LEU A 5 -9.64 8.28 8.73
CA LEU A 5 -9.31 7.68 7.43
C LEU A 5 -10.57 7.22 6.63
N PRO A 6 -11.59 6.60 7.26
CA PRO A 6 -12.85 6.31 6.57
C PRO A 6 -13.62 7.52 6.05
N ASP A 7 -13.45 8.68 6.68
CA ASP A 7 -14.22 9.91 6.37
C ASP A 7 -13.55 10.79 5.31
N LEU A 8 -12.38 10.40 4.80
CA LEU A 8 -11.71 11.13 3.72
C LEU A 8 -12.55 11.10 2.43
N HIS A 9 -12.28 12.03 1.52
CA HIS A 9 -12.93 12.08 0.21
C HIS A 9 -12.36 11.00 -0.72
N TRP A 10 -12.86 9.77 -0.58
CA TRP A 10 -12.49 8.61 -1.38
C TRP A 10 -13.09 8.67 -2.80
N GLN A 11 -12.32 8.20 -3.77
CA GLN A 11 -12.71 8.05 -5.17
C GLN A 11 -12.23 6.70 -5.71
N SER A 12 -12.92 6.18 -6.71
CA SER A 12 -12.60 4.90 -7.35
C SER A 12 -11.29 4.95 -8.15
N GLY A 13 -11.04 6.04 -8.89
CA GLY A 13 -9.79 6.25 -9.61
C GLY A 13 -9.48 5.17 -10.65
N PHE A 14 -8.28 4.58 -10.54
CA PHE A 14 -7.83 3.45 -11.37
C PHE A 14 -8.80 2.25 -11.35
N TYR A 15 -9.61 2.10 -10.30
CA TYR A 15 -10.63 1.05 -10.23
C TYR A 15 -11.62 1.09 -11.39
N GLU A 16 -11.95 2.29 -11.89
CA GLU A 16 -12.90 2.50 -12.99
C GLU A 16 -12.40 1.97 -14.35
N LEU A 17 -11.10 1.66 -14.48
CA LEU A 17 -10.56 1.06 -15.69
C LEU A 17 -11.05 -0.38 -15.93
N GLY A 18 -11.58 -1.03 -14.89
CA GLY A 18 -12.16 -2.37 -14.97
C GLY A 18 -11.14 -3.51 -14.86
N THR A 19 -11.67 -4.73 -14.88
CA THR A 19 -10.95 -5.95 -14.50
C THR A 19 -9.84 -6.39 -15.47
N ASP A 20 -9.74 -5.75 -16.63
CA ASP A 20 -8.63 -5.96 -17.55
C ASP A 20 -7.31 -5.40 -16.97
N PHE A 21 -7.39 -4.37 -16.10
CA PHE A 21 -6.23 -3.68 -15.52
C PHE A 21 -5.95 -4.06 -14.06
N LEU A 22 -6.90 -4.72 -13.40
CA LEU A 22 -6.84 -5.01 -11.97
C LEU A 22 -7.70 -6.20 -11.59
N THR A 23 -7.45 -6.74 -10.40
CA THR A 23 -8.36 -7.68 -9.74
C THR A 23 -8.89 -7.05 -8.45
N PRO A 24 -10.23 -6.97 -8.25
CA PRO A 24 -10.80 -6.59 -6.96
C PRO A 24 -10.52 -7.66 -5.91
N LEU A 25 -9.96 -7.27 -4.76
CA LEU A 25 -9.72 -8.18 -3.64
C LEU A 25 -9.48 -7.40 -2.34
N HIS A 26 -9.90 -7.97 -1.23
CA HIS A 26 -9.61 -7.41 0.09
C HIS A 26 -8.24 -7.85 0.62
N PRO A 27 -7.61 -7.04 1.47
CA PRO A 27 -6.47 -7.45 2.28
C PRO A 27 -6.74 -8.72 3.10
N SER A 28 -5.68 -9.49 3.34
CA SER A 28 -5.68 -10.62 4.25
C SER A 28 -5.24 -10.17 5.64
N PRO A 29 -6.07 -10.32 6.68
CA PRO A 29 -5.80 -9.78 8.01
C PRO A 29 -4.54 -10.36 8.67
N LEU A 30 -4.03 -9.63 9.66
CA LEU A 30 -2.91 -9.99 10.52
C LEU A 30 -3.37 -10.05 11.99
N PRO A 31 -2.93 -11.05 12.78
CA PRO A 31 -3.27 -11.11 14.20
C PRO A 31 -2.57 -10.00 14.97
N SER A 32 -3.25 -9.41 15.96
CA SER A 32 -2.67 -8.45 16.92
C SER A 32 -1.77 -7.38 16.29
N PRO A 33 -2.28 -6.60 15.31
CA PRO A 33 -1.47 -5.57 14.68
C PRO A 33 -1.17 -4.43 15.66
N SER A 34 0.04 -3.89 15.58
CA SER A 34 0.46 -2.70 16.32
C SER A 34 1.12 -1.68 15.41
N LEU A 35 0.98 -0.41 15.74
CA LEU A 35 1.68 0.67 15.06
C LEU A 35 3.17 0.64 15.45
N VAL A 36 4.06 0.74 14.45
CA VAL A 36 5.51 0.83 14.66
C VAL A 36 6.00 2.26 14.39
N ALA A 37 5.50 2.87 13.32
CA ALA A 37 5.82 4.25 12.95
C ALA A 37 4.69 4.87 12.15
N SER A 38 4.57 6.19 12.22
CA SER A 38 3.63 7.00 11.43
C SER A 38 4.25 8.34 11.05
N SER A 39 3.79 8.90 9.92
CA SER A 39 4.24 10.18 9.39
C SER A 39 3.10 11.20 9.48
N PRO A 40 3.12 12.11 10.49
CA PRO A 40 2.15 13.20 10.60
C PRO A 40 2.08 14.06 9.34
N GLN A 41 3.23 14.29 8.69
CA GLN A 41 3.31 15.07 7.45
C GLN A 41 2.56 14.41 6.30
N VAL A 42 2.59 13.07 6.20
CA VAL A 42 1.83 12.33 5.18
C VAL A 42 0.36 12.24 5.55
N ALA A 43 0.01 12.16 6.84
CA ALA A 43 -1.37 12.26 7.30
C ALA A 43 -1.99 13.61 6.87
N GLU A 44 -1.31 14.72 7.16
CA GLU A 44 -1.73 16.06 6.74
C GLU A 44 -1.82 16.19 5.22
N LEU A 45 -0.90 15.58 4.46
CA LEU A 45 -0.90 15.56 3.00
C LEU A 45 -2.22 15.02 2.43
N ILE A 46 -2.80 14.00 3.06
CA ILE A 46 -4.04 13.35 2.62
C ILE A 46 -5.28 13.82 3.39
N GLY A 47 -5.15 14.80 4.29
CA GLY A 47 -6.27 15.31 5.10
C GLY A 47 -6.62 14.47 6.33
N LEU A 48 -5.81 13.47 6.67
CA LEU A 48 -5.98 12.64 7.86
C LEU A 48 -5.48 13.37 9.11
N ASP A 49 -6.24 13.31 10.20
CA ASP A 49 -5.78 13.81 11.50
C ASP A 49 -4.63 12.96 12.07
N PRO A 50 -3.43 13.51 12.32
CA PRO A 50 -2.34 12.75 12.95
C PRO A 50 -2.71 12.18 14.33
N ALA A 51 -3.66 12.76 15.05
CA ALA A 51 -4.10 12.21 16.34
C ALA A 51 -4.77 10.83 16.22
N SER A 52 -5.29 10.49 15.02
CA SER A 52 -5.94 9.20 14.74
C SER A 52 -4.99 8.01 14.85
N PHE A 53 -3.67 8.21 14.77
CA PHE A 53 -2.67 7.13 14.98
C PHE A 53 -2.73 6.48 16.37
N ASN A 54 -3.39 7.11 17.34
CA ASN A 54 -3.62 6.54 18.67
C ASN A 54 -4.84 5.61 18.73
N GLN A 55 -5.63 5.52 17.65
CA GLN A 55 -6.86 4.74 17.60
C GLN A 55 -6.56 3.34 17.06
N GLN A 56 -6.97 2.31 17.80
CA GLN A 56 -6.79 0.93 17.36
C GLN A 56 -7.48 0.64 16.02
N ASP A 57 -8.65 1.23 15.78
CA ASP A 57 -9.38 1.02 14.52
C ASP A 57 -8.58 1.46 13.29
N LEU A 58 -7.85 2.59 13.38
CA LEU A 58 -6.95 2.99 12.29
C LEU A 58 -5.83 1.97 12.09
N ILE A 59 -5.24 1.44 13.17
CA ILE A 59 -4.19 0.41 13.09
C ILE A 59 -4.73 -0.86 12.42
N GLU A 60 -5.97 -1.27 12.72
CA GLU A 60 -6.64 -2.40 12.08
C GLU A 60 -6.84 -2.14 10.58
N ILE A 61 -7.33 -0.95 10.18
CA ILE A 61 -7.50 -0.57 8.76
C ILE A 61 -6.15 -0.58 8.03
N LEU A 62 -5.14 0.08 8.58
CA LEU A 62 -3.80 0.20 7.97
C LEU A 62 -3.06 -1.15 7.92
N SER A 63 -3.48 -2.13 8.71
CA SER A 63 -2.98 -3.51 8.67
C SER A 63 -3.76 -4.42 7.72
N GLY A 64 -4.86 -3.92 7.13
CA GLY A 64 -5.74 -4.68 6.26
C GLY A 64 -6.72 -5.59 7.00
N ASN A 65 -7.04 -5.29 8.25
CA ASN A 65 -7.98 -6.07 9.04
C ASN A 65 -9.41 -5.57 8.92
N HIS A 66 -9.61 -4.25 8.86
CA HIS A 66 -10.90 -3.63 8.67
C HIS A 66 -11.00 -2.99 7.27
N SER A 67 -12.18 -3.13 6.65
CA SER A 67 -12.48 -2.47 5.38
C SER A 67 -13.07 -1.08 5.60
N ILE A 68 -12.82 -0.19 4.66
CA ILE A 68 -13.50 1.11 4.58
C ILE A 68 -14.66 0.95 3.59
N THR A 69 -15.89 1.24 4.02
CA THR A 69 -17.10 1.04 3.20
C THR A 69 -17.05 1.78 1.85
N LEU A 70 -16.42 2.95 1.82
CA LEU A 70 -16.30 3.80 0.62
C LEU A 70 -15.16 3.38 -0.33
N THR A 71 -14.45 2.30 -0.03
CA THR A 71 -13.28 1.85 -0.82
C THR A 71 -13.58 0.60 -1.63
N GLN A 72 -12.89 0.45 -2.77
CA GLN A 72 -12.91 -0.74 -3.60
C GLN A 72 -11.48 -1.27 -3.75
N PRO A 73 -11.01 -2.09 -2.79
CA PRO A 73 -9.63 -2.52 -2.80
C PRO A 73 -9.29 -3.43 -3.99
N TYR A 74 -8.12 -3.24 -4.57
CA TYR A 74 -7.68 -3.98 -5.75
C TYR A 74 -6.16 -4.21 -5.78
N ALA A 75 -5.74 -5.15 -6.62
CA ALA A 75 -4.36 -5.31 -7.04
C ALA A 75 -4.27 -5.08 -8.55
N SER A 76 -3.30 -4.29 -9.00
CA SER A 76 -3.11 -3.99 -10.43
C SER A 76 -2.28 -5.08 -11.13
N VAL A 77 -2.57 -5.34 -12.42
CA VAL A 77 -1.71 -6.14 -13.28
C VAL A 77 -0.70 -5.24 -14.00
N TYR A 78 0.54 -5.72 -14.12
CA TYR A 78 1.56 -5.13 -14.96
C TYR A 78 2.56 -6.22 -15.36
N SER A 79 3.42 -5.97 -16.34
CA SER A 79 4.55 -6.82 -16.72
C SER A 79 5.86 -6.06 -16.55
N GLY A 80 6.96 -6.57 -17.10
CA GLY A 80 8.17 -5.78 -17.27
C GLY A 80 9.43 -6.59 -17.44
N HIS A 81 10.51 -5.89 -17.76
CA HIS A 81 11.85 -6.45 -17.86
C HIS A 81 12.52 -6.50 -16.49
N GLN A 82 12.90 -7.70 -16.03
CA GLN A 82 13.71 -7.88 -14.83
C GLN A 82 15.14 -8.22 -15.25
N PHE A 83 16.08 -7.37 -14.84
CA PHE A 83 17.50 -7.51 -15.21
C PHE A 83 17.74 -7.61 -16.74
N GLY A 84 16.96 -6.85 -17.52
CA GLY A 84 17.07 -6.81 -18.98
C GLY A 84 16.35 -7.93 -19.73
N VAL A 85 15.68 -8.86 -19.03
CA VAL A 85 14.94 -9.98 -19.63
C VAL A 85 13.45 -9.83 -19.37
N TRP A 86 12.63 -10.10 -20.38
CA TRP A 86 11.17 -10.09 -20.23
C TRP A 86 10.72 -11.12 -19.19
N ALA A 87 10.08 -10.65 -18.12
CA ALA A 87 9.66 -11.49 -17.01
C ALA A 87 8.19 -11.95 -17.11
N GLY A 88 7.53 -11.66 -18.23
CA GLY A 88 6.10 -11.89 -18.40
C GLY A 88 5.23 -11.11 -17.42
N GLN A 89 4.04 -11.64 -17.14
CA GLN A 89 3.08 -11.03 -16.23
C GLN A 89 3.61 -10.96 -14.79
N LEU A 90 3.74 -9.74 -14.28
CA LEU A 90 3.97 -9.41 -12.88
C LEU A 90 2.63 -9.02 -12.24
N GLY A 91 2.50 -7.79 -11.73
CA GLY A 91 1.36 -7.31 -10.96
C GLY A 91 1.68 -7.10 -9.49
N ASP A 92 0.74 -6.50 -8.77
CA ASP A 92 0.86 -6.22 -7.34
C ASP A 92 0.80 -7.52 -6.53
N GLY A 93 1.91 -8.25 -6.46
CA GLY A 93 1.98 -9.58 -5.86
C GLY A 93 1.93 -9.63 -4.34
N ARG A 94 1.98 -8.48 -3.67
CA ARG A 94 1.86 -8.35 -2.20
C ARG A 94 1.37 -6.97 -1.79
N ALA A 95 0.76 -6.24 -2.71
CA ALA A 95 0.28 -4.90 -2.47
C ALA A 95 -1.18 -4.84 -2.87
N ILE A 96 -1.99 -4.11 -2.10
CA ILE A 96 -3.41 -3.90 -2.37
C ILE A 96 -3.66 -2.41 -2.22
N THR A 97 -4.11 -1.78 -3.29
CA THR A 97 -4.54 -0.39 -3.27
C THR A 97 -5.94 -0.33 -2.70
N LEU A 98 -6.18 0.53 -1.71
CA LEU A 98 -7.50 0.72 -1.11
C LEU A 98 -8.38 1.59 -2.01
N GLY A 99 -7.78 2.56 -2.67
CA GLY A 99 -8.42 3.53 -3.53
C GLY A 99 -7.56 4.78 -3.62
N GLN A 100 -8.16 5.88 -4.04
CA GLN A 100 -7.52 7.19 -3.99
C GLN A 100 -8.35 8.17 -3.17
N VAL A 101 -7.68 9.14 -2.57
CA VAL A 101 -8.29 10.25 -1.82
C VAL A 101 -7.97 11.57 -2.49
N GLU A 102 -8.93 12.48 -2.50
CA GLU A 102 -8.71 13.87 -2.87
C GLU A 102 -8.57 14.75 -1.63
N HIS A 103 -7.52 15.56 -1.60
CA HIS A 103 -7.31 16.56 -0.57
C HIS A 103 -6.64 17.78 -1.20
N GLN A 104 -7.24 18.96 -0.99
CA GLN A 104 -6.75 20.23 -1.55
C GLN A 104 -6.50 20.19 -3.07
N GLN A 105 -7.44 19.58 -3.82
CA GLN A 105 -7.37 19.42 -5.28
C GLN A 105 -6.22 18.53 -5.76
N GLN A 106 -5.58 17.79 -4.87
CA GLN A 106 -4.57 16.79 -5.18
C GLN A 106 -5.12 15.38 -4.92
N ILE A 107 -4.76 14.43 -5.77
CA ILE A 107 -5.19 13.04 -5.67
C ILE A 107 -4.02 12.19 -5.21
N PHE A 108 -4.27 11.30 -4.25
CA PHE A 108 -3.30 10.34 -3.75
C PHE A 108 -3.89 8.94 -3.69
N GLU A 109 -3.24 7.98 -4.33
CA GLU A 109 -3.51 6.55 -4.14
C GLU A 109 -2.94 6.08 -2.79
N ILE A 110 -3.73 5.28 -2.06
CA ILE A 110 -3.33 4.67 -0.78
C ILE A 110 -3.18 3.17 -0.97
N GLN A 111 -1.98 2.64 -0.73
CA GLN A 111 -1.66 1.23 -0.98
C GLN A 111 -1.06 0.55 0.26
N LEU A 112 -1.59 -0.61 0.62
CA LEU A 112 -1.07 -1.45 1.69
C LEU A 112 -0.10 -2.49 1.12
N LYS A 113 1.19 -2.39 1.45
CA LYS A 113 2.23 -3.34 1.03
C LYS A 113 2.52 -4.35 2.14
N GLY A 114 2.41 -5.63 1.84
CA GLY A 114 2.40 -6.73 2.81
C GLY A 114 0.98 -7.20 3.19
N ALA A 115 -0.03 -6.68 2.49
CA ALA A 115 -1.44 -6.85 2.80
C ALA A 115 -2.01 -8.24 2.48
N GLY A 116 -1.22 -9.18 1.95
CA GLY A 116 -1.67 -10.54 1.66
C GLY A 116 -1.40 -10.98 0.24
N LYS A 117 -1.81 -12.22 -0.06
CA LYS A 117 -1.68 -12.79 -1.40
C LYS A 117 -2.67 -12.15 -2.35
N THR A 118 -2.26 -12.06 -3.60
CA THR A 118 -3.05 -11.60 -4.73
C THR A 118 -2.89 -12.63 -5.87
N PRO A 119 -3.70 -12.57 -6.94
CA PRO A 119 -3.48 -13.38 -8.14
C PRO A 119 -2.08 -13.19 -8.75
N TYR A 120 -1.42 -12.08 -8.43
CA TYR A 120 -0.09 -11.71 -8.93
C TYR A 120 1.05 -12.12 -8.00
N SER A 121 0.77 -12.81 -6.88
CA SER A 121 1.80 -13.23 -5.91
C SER A 121 2.81 -14.22 -6.45
N ARG A 122 2.52 -14.90 -7.58
CA ARG A 122 3.31 -16.03 -8.08
C ARG A 122 3.54 -17.04 -6.94
N MET A 123 4.80 -17.36 -6.65
CA MET A 123 5.19 -18.26 -5.56
C MET A 123 5.35 -17.56 -4.19
N GLY A 124 5.15 -16.25 -4.12
CA GLY A 124 5.28 -15.47 -2.89
C GLY A 124 4.13 -15.68 -1.90
N ASP A 125 4.37 -15.34 -0.63
CA ASP A 125 3.39 -15.44 0.45
C ASP A 125 2.48 -14.21 0.59
N GLY A 126 2.71 -13.17 -0.22
CA GLY A 126 1.96 -11.92 -0.15
C GLY A 126 2.29 -11.03 1.06
N ARG A 127 3.34 -11.35 1.83
CA ARG A 127 3.70 -10.63 3.07
C ARG A 127 4.98 -9.83 2.93
N ALA A 128 5.06 -8.77 3.73
CA ALA A 128 6.30 -8.04 4.00
C ALA A 128 6.75 -8.34 5.43
N VAL A 129 8.06 -8.22 5.65
CA VAL A 129 8.69 -8.45 6.95
C VAL A 129 9.18 -7.13 7.53
N LEU A 130 9.24 -7.04 8.86
CA LEU A 130 9.54 -5.80 9.56
C LEU A 130 10.82 -5.11 9.09
N ARG A 131 11.93 -5.85 8.87
CA ARG A 131 13.19 -5.25 8.39
C ARG A 131 13.04 -4.53 7.03
N SER A 132 12.24 -5.12 6.13
CA SER A 132 12.06 -4.58 4.78
C SER A 132 11.14 -3.35 4.81
N SER A 133 10.11 -3.41 5.65
CA SER A 133 9.18 -2.31 5.90
C SER A 133 9.87 -1.10 6.55
N ILE A 134 10.73 -1.32 7.55
CA ILE A 134 11.51 -0.25 8.20
C ILE A 134 12.34 0.51 7.18
N ARG A 135 13.08 -0.21 6.33
CA ARG A 135 13.93 0.39 5.30
C ARG A 135 13.12 1.21 4.30
N GLU A 136 11.99 0.69 3.85
CA GLU A 136 11.12 1.39 2.89
C GLU A 136 10.49 2.64 3.50
N TYR A 137 9.98 2.54 4.72
CA TYR A 137 9.41 3.68 5.45
C TYR A 137 10.45 4.80 5.62
N LEU A 138 11.62 4.47 6.19
CA LEU A 138 12.68 5.45 6.44
C LEU A 138 13.22 6.07 5.15
N CYS A 139 13.46 5.25 4.11
CA CYS A 139 13.99 5.75 2.85
C CYS A 139 12.98 6.66 2.13
N SER A 140 11.70 6.30 2.12
CA SER A 140 10.64 7.12 1.50
C SER A 140 10.59 8.51 2.13
N GLU A 141 10.56 8.60 3.45
CA GLU A 141 10.45 9.89 4.12
C GLU A 141 11.78 10.65 4.16
N ALA A 142 12.93 9.97 4.19
CA ALA A 142 14.23 10.61 4.05
C ALA A 142 14.41 11.26 2.67
N MET A 143 14.04 10.55 1.60
CA MET A 143 14.09 11.09 0.23
C MET A 143 13.18 12.30 0.07
N ALA A 144 11.98 12.25 0.65
CA ALA A 144 11.06 13.39 0.67
C ALA A 144 11.66 14.59 1.45
N GLY A 145 12.27 14.34 2.62
CA GLY A 145 12.96 15.38 3.40
C GLY A 145 14.17 15.99 2.69
N LEU A 146 14.78 15.26 1.75
CA LEU A 146 15.82 15.75 0.85
C LEU A 146 15.28 16.44 -0.41
N ASN A 147 13.96 16.61 -0.53
CA ASN A 147 13.26 17.14 -1.71
C ASN A 147 13.50 16.32 -2.99
N ILE A 148 13.71 15.01 -2.85
CA ILE A 148 13.83 14.10 -3.99
C ILE A 148 12.45 13.43 -4.22
N PRO A 149 11.90 13.47 -5.45
CA PRO A 149 10.62 12.82 -5.75
C PRO A 149 10.61 11.35 -5.35
N THR A 150 9.60 10.95 -4.58
CA THR A 150 9.48 9.61 -4.00
C THR A 150 8.02 9.32 -3.66
N THR A 151 7.67 8.04 -3.59
CA THR A 151 6.46 7.63 -2.87
C THR A 151 6.62 7.95 -1.39
N ARG A 152 5.51 8.24 -0.70
CA ARG A 152 5.47 8.58 0.71
C ARG A 152 5.04 7.37 1.55
N ALA A 153 5.41 7.35 2.82
CA ALA A 153 5.03 6.30 3.75
C ALA A 153 4.20 6.90 4.90
N LEU A 154 2.89 6.62 4.91
CA LEU A 154 1.97 7.12 5.92
C LEU A 154 2.18 6.46 7.28
N ALA A 155 2.29 5.13 7.27
CA ALA A 155 2.41 4.33 8.48
C ALA A 155 3.07 2.99 8.20
N MET A 156 3.57 2.38 9.27
CA MET A 156 4.05 1.01 9.29
C MET A 156 3.47 0.30 10.50
N THR A 157 2.83 -0.85 10.26
CA THR A 157 2.32 -1.73 11.31
C THR A 157 3.08 -3.05 11.34
N ALA A 158 3.06 -3.73 12.49
CA ALA A 158 3.67 -5.04 12.70
C ALA A 158 2.67 -6.02 13.30
N SER A 159 2.93 -7.30 13.13
CA SER A 159 2.16 -8.40 13.71
C SER A 159 3.07 -9.55 14.10
N PRO A 160 2.77 -10.31 15.18
CA PRO A 160 3.52 -11.51 15.56
C PRO A 160 3.41 -12.66 14.54
N LYS A 161 2.60 -12.53 13.48
CA LYS A 161 2.51 -13.55 12.42
C LYS A 161 3.90 -13.82 11.84
N GLN A 162 4.34 -15.08 11.94
CA GLN A 162 5.60 -15.53 11.39
C GLN A 162 5.57 -15.54 9.86
N VAL A 163 6.67 -15.09 9.27
CA VAL A 163 6.91 -15.03 7.83
C VAL A 163 8.29 -15.63 7.56
N VAL A 164 8.37 -16.64 6.70
CA VAL A 164 9.62 -17.34 6.42
C VAL A 164 10.36 -16.61 5.28
N ARG A 165 11.60 -16.22 5.54
CA ARG A 165 12.57 -15.73 4.54
C ARG A 165 13.84 -16.58 4.67
N GLU A 166 15.01 -15.95 4.64
CA GLU A 166 16.26 -16.62 5.02
C GLU A 166 16.23 -17.06 6.50
N THR A 167 15.51 -16.31 7.33
CA THR A 167 15.18 -16.64 8.72
C THR A 167 13.68 -16.47 8.96
N VAL A 168 13.17 -16.95 10.10
CA VAL A 168 11.81 -16.63 10.54
C VAL A 168 11.78 -15.17 11.01
N GLU A 169 10.87 -14.40 10.44
CA GLU A 169 10.65 -12.99 10.74
C GLU A 169 9.18 -12.73 11.08
N THR A 170 8.84 -11.50 11.47
CA THR A 170 7.47 -11.07 11.74
C THR A 170 6.88 -10.26 10.59
N ALA A 171 5.57 -10.44 10.36
CA ALA A 171 4.83 -9.72 9.34
C ALA A 171 4.76 -8.22 9.65
N SER A 172 4.75 -7.43 8.59
CA SER A 172 4.55 -5.99 8.65
C SER A 172 3.79 -5.51 7.42
N VAL A 173 3.08 -4.39 7.57
CA VAL A 173 2.45 -3.67 6.47
C VAL A 173 2.99 -2.25 6.44
N VAL A 174 3.32 -1.74 5.25
CA VAL A 174 3.60 -0.32 5.02
C VAL A 174 2.43 0.27 4.23
N THR A 175 1.84 1.34 4.76
CA THR A 175 0.86 2.15 4.03
C THR A 175 1.59 3.19 3.20
N ARG A 176 1.59 2.98 1.89
CA ARG A 176 2.23 3.83 0.89
C ARG A 176 1.22 4.83 0.35
N VAL A 177 1.70 6.04 0.06
CA VAL A 177 0.90 7.12 -0.52
C VAL A 177 1.66 7.69 -1.71
N ALA A 178 1.00 7.85 -2.85
CA ALA A 178 1.60 8.44 -4.05
C ALA A 178 0.52 9.05 -4.96
N PRO A 179 0.84 10.02 -5.82
CA PRO A 179 -0.11 10.49 -6.84
C PRO A 179 -0.52 9.39 -7.82
N SER A 180 0.35 8.40 -8.06
CA SER A 180 0.00 7.17 -8.79
C SER A 180 0.99 6.04 -8.50
N PHE A 181 0.52 4.78 -8.58
CA PHE A 181 1.35 3.58 -8.61
C PHE A 181 1.54 2.97 -10.01
N ILE A 182 1.12 3.67 -11.07
CA ILE A 182 1.41 3.30 -12.47
C ILE A 182 2.93 3.28 -12.72
N ARG A 183 3.36 2.37 -13.59
CA ARG A 183 4.76 2.06 -13.91
C ARG A 183 4.87 1.80 -15.40
N PHE A 184 6.07 1.88 -15.97
CA PHE A 184 6.32 1.51 -17.37
C PHE A 184 5.79 0.10 -17.69
N GLY A 185 5.94 -0.84 -16.76
CA GLY A 185 5.41 -2.20 -16.85
C GLY A 185 3.90 -2.32 -17.06
N HIS A 186 3.10 -1.32 -16.69
CA HIS A 186 1.66 -1.31 -16.99
C HIS A 186 1.42 -1.13 -18.47
N PHE A 187 2.17 -0.24 -19.12
CA PHE A 187 2.10 -0.04 -20.57
C PHE A 187 2.68 -1.24 -21.31
N GLU A 188 3.84 -1.75 -20.87
CA GLU A 188 4.46 -2.94 -21.46
C GLU A 188 3.53 -4.16 -21.43
N HIS A 189 2.70 -4.31 -20.39
CA HIS A 189 1.77 -5.44 -20.24
C HIS A 189 0.77 -5.56 -21.40
N PHE A 190 0.30 -4.42 -21.94
CA PHE A 190 -0.70 -4.38 -23.01
C PHE A 190 -0.12 -4.07 -24.38
N ALA A 191 1.20 -3.88 -24.47
CA ALA A 191 1.90 -3.59 -25.72
C ALA A 191 2.54 -4.83 -26.36
N THR A 192 2.53 -5.97 -25.68
CA THR A 192 3.07 -7.26 -26.15
C THR A 192 2.01 -8.19 -26.69
#